data_AF-A0A256XG06-F1
#
_entry.id   AF-A0A256XG06-F1
#
_cell.length_a   1.000
_cell.length_b   1.000
_cell.length_c   1.000
_cell.angle_alpha   90.00
_cell.angle_beta   90.00
_cell.angle_gamma   90.00
#
_symmetry.space_group_name_H-M   'P 1'
#
loop_
_entity.id
_entity.type
_entity.pdbx_description
1 polymer ?
#
loop_
_entity_poly.entity_id
_entity_poly.type
_entity_poly.pdbx_seq_one_letter_code
_entity_poly.pdbx_strand_id
1 'polypeptide(L)'
;MIVMVKITKLSPLEIYKLLPRRSGCRLCGEDSCMAFAIKLLSLQTNLEKCKPLIEDPGFRENYEKLSKLLKPLVKEIEIGVGDRKVVIGGKHVVHRHELMLRNPTAIAIDVSDDLDKDKIIEKVEFINNFKYEYVGYELKLDLIAVRSVTNDPERFKSTLKIVNEYSKRPIIICSIDPEIIHAGLEVLDKERPLIYTATMKNWIKVLELVRRFKVPVTISSLGKINDLISLVKTFRKYGISDLCLDPGTI
;
A
#
# COMPACT_ATOMS: atom_id res chain seq x y z
N MET A 1 1.63 -12.94 22.53
CA MET A 1 2.81 -12.08 22.29
C MET A 1 3.46 -12.48 20.99
N ILE A 2 3.40 -11.64 19.95
CA ILE A 2 4.20 -11.86 18.74
C ILE A 2 5.57 -11.28 19.06
N VAL A 3 6.56 -12.14 19.29
CA VAL A 3 7.97 -11.71 19.33
C VAL A 3 8.35 -11.38 17.88
N MET A 4 8.16 -10.13 17.47
CA MET A 4 8.68 -9.62 16.20
C MET A 4 10.20 -9.52 16.33
N VAL A 5 10.90 -10.58 15.90
CA VAL A 5 12.35 -10.54 15.74
C VAL A 5 12.66 -9.52 14.67
N LYS A 6 13.46 -8.49 14.99
CA LYS A 6 13.91 -7.53 13.99
C LYS A 6 14.70 -8.27 12.91
N ILE A 7 14.42 -8.01 11.63
CA ILE A 7 15.18 -8.59 10.52
C ILE A 7 16.68 -8.30 10.63
N THR A 8 17.05 -7.16 11.23
CA THR A 8 18.44 -6.76 11.48
C THR A 8 19.17 -7.60 12.54
N LYS A 9 18.45 -8.47 13.27
CA LYS A 9 19.03 -9.41 14.24
C LYS A 9 19.03 -10.86 13.75
N LEU A 10 18.46 -11.13 12.57
CA LEU A 10 18.44 -12.46 11.98
C LEU A 10 19.77 -12.72 11.27
N SER A 11 20.34 -13.89 11.53
CA SER A 11 21.52 -14.37 10.80
C SER A 11 21.10 -15.10 9.52
N PRO A 12 21.90 -15.04 8.43
CA PRO A 12 21.66 -15.85 7.24
C PRO A 12 21.56 -17.35 7.55
N LEU A 13 22.26 -17.81 8.59
CA LEU A 13 22.25 -19.21 9.01
C LEU A 13 20.90 -19.66 9.57
N GLU A 14 20.19 -18.80 10.30
CA GLU A 14 18.84 -19.10 10.81
C GLU A 14 17.83 -19.26 9.67
N ILE A 15 17.92 -18.43 8.64
CA ILE A 15 17.11 -18.57 7.42
C ILE A 15 17.49 -19.86 6.70
N TYR A 16 18.79 -20.11 6.50
CA TYR A 16 19.30 -21.31 5.82
C TYR A 16 18.82 -22.62 6.46
N LYS A 17 18.76 -22.69 7.80
CA LYS A 17 18.26 -23.87 8.53
C LYS A 17 16.80 -24.22 8.19
N LEU A 18 15.99 -23.23 7.83
CA LEU A 18 14.59 -23.40 7.47
C LEU A 18 14.38 -23.66 5.98
N LEU A 19 15.38 -23.42 5.14
CA LEU A 19 15.31 -23.74 3.72
C LEU A 19 15.42 -25.26 3.45
N PRO A 20 15.00 -25.73 2.26
CA PRO A 20 15.07 -27.15 1.91
C PRO A 20 16.49 -27.75 1.86
N ARG A 21 17.53 -26.90 1.78
CA ARG A 21 18.96 -27.29 1.77
C ARG A 21 19.30 -28.36 0.71
N ARG A 22 18.55 -28.38 -0.40
CA ARG A 22 18.79 -29.28 -1.52
C ARG A 22 20.02 -28.83 -2.31
N SER A 23 20.92 -29.76 -2.62
CA SER A 23 22.07 -29.48 -3.47
C SER A 23 21.64 -29.29 -4.93
N GLY A 24 22.20 -28.31 -5.63
CA GLY A 24 22.16 -28.21 -7.09
C GLY A 24 20.82 -27.85 -7.76
N CYS A 25 19.73 -27.55 -7.03
CA CYS A 25 18.43 -27.32 -7.69
C CYS A 25 18.34 -26.03 -8.52
N ARG A 26 18.92 -24.93 -8.04
CA ARG A 26 18.96 -23.58 -8.68
C ARG A 26 17.61 -23.04 -9.18
N LEU A 27 16.49 -23.59 -8.72
CA LEU A 27 15.15 -23.21 -9.18
C LEU A 27 14.76 -21.77 -8.81
N CYS A 28 15.39 -21.21 -7.78
CA CYS A 28 15.22 -19.80 -7.40
C CYS A 28 16.16 -18.83 -8.13
N GLY A 29 17.04 -19.34 -9.01
CA GLY A 29 18.05 -18.56 -9.73
C GLY A 29 19.34 -18.30 -8.96
N GLU A 30 19.51 -18.89 -7.78
CA GLU A 30 20.70 -18.72 -6.93
C GLU A 30 21.59 -19.96 -6.91
N ASP A 31 22.90 -19.75 -6.78
CA ASP A 31 23.91 -20.82 -6.82
C ASP A 31 23.81 -21.81 -5.66
N SER A 32 23.29 -21.37 -4.51
CA SER A 32 23.08 -22.20 -3.33
C SER A 32 21.93 -21.69 -2.46
N CYS A 33 21.38 -22.55 -1.60
CA CYS A 33 20.40 -22.12 -0.59
C CYS A 33 20.99 -21.08 0.39
N MET A 34 22.30 -21.07 0.62
CA MET A 34 22.94 -20.04 1.45
C MET A 34 22.94 -18.67 0.74
N ALA A 35 23.27 -18.64 -0.55
CA ALA A 35 23.17 -17.42 -1.35
C ALA A 35 21.73 -16.88 -1.37
N PHE A 36 20.75 -17.76 -1.52
CA PHE A 36 19.33 -17.40 -1.42
C PHE A 36 18.97 -16.85 -0.03
N ALA A 37 19.46 -17.46 1.06
CA ALA A 37 19.23 -16.97 2.43
C ALA A 37 19.79 -15.56 2.67
N ILE A 38 21.00 -15.26 2.16
CA ILE A 38 21.61 -13.92 2.25
C ILE A 38 20.79 -12.89 1.47
N LYS A 39 20.33 -13.25 0.27
CA LYS A 39 19.47 -12.37 -0.55
C LYS A 39 18.09 -12.17 0.06
N LEU A 40 17.52 -13.18 0.73
CA LEU A 40 16.28 -13.02 1.49
C LEU A 40 16.46 -12.06 2.66
N LEU A 41 17.55 -12.18 3.41
CA LEU A 41 17.82 -11.31 4.56
C LEU A 41 18.00 -9.84 4.16
N SER A 42 18.66 -9.60 3.02
CA SER A 42 18.83 -8.27 2.43
C SER A 42 17.61 -7.80 1.61
N LEU A 43 16.53 -8.59 1.57
CA LEU A 43 15.31 -8.34 0.81
C LEU A 43 15.55 -8.16 -0.70
N GLN A 44 16.64 -8.69 -1.25
CA GLN A 44 16.91 -8.65 -2.69
C GLN A 44 16.11 -9.68 -3.49
N THR A 45 15.52 -10.66 -2.81
CA THR A 45 14.62 -11.66 -3.38
C THR A 45 13.46 -11.93 -2.44
N ASN A 46 12.42 -12.60 -2.95
CA ASN A 46 11.25 -12.99 -2.18
C ASN A 46 11.21 -14.50 -1.96
N LEU A 47 10.47 -14.91 -0.93
CA LEU A 47 10.37 -16.31 -0.49
C LEU A 47 9.73 -17.20 -1.56
N GLU A 48 8.82 -16.62 -2.35
CA GLU A 48 8.03 -17.26 -3.39
C GLU A 48 8.89 -17.80 -4.56
N LYS A 49 10.14 -17.36 -4.68
CA LYS A 49 11.06 -17.90 -5.70
C LYS A 49 11.55 -19.31 -5.39
N CYS A 50 11.44 -19.78 -4.15
CA CYS A 50 11.85 -21.13 -3.78
C CYS A 50 10.70 -22.12 -3.98
N LYS A 51 10.51 -22.60 -5.22
CA LYS A 51 9.45 -23.60 -5.54
C LYS A 51 9.42 -24.81 -4.58
N PRO A 52 10.55 -25.45 -4.24
CA PRO A 52 10.53 -26.60 -3.33
C PRO A 52 10.06 -26.28 -1.92
N LEU A 53 10.21 -25.02 -1.45
CA LEU A 53 9.74 -24.61 -0.14
C LEU A 53 8.21 -24.45 -0.10
N ILE A 54 7.59 -24.18 -1.25
CA ILE A 54 6.15 -23.93 -1.37
C ILE A 54 5.40 -25.21 -1.73
N GLU A 55 5.94 -25.97 -2.68
CA GLU A 55 5.26 -27.13 -3.28
C GLU A 55 5.39 -28.39 -2.42
N ASP A 56 6.49 -28.54 -1.68
CA ASP A 56 6.71 -29.72 -0.85
C ASP A 56 5.97 -29.58 0.50
N PRO A 57 4.97 -30.45 0.77
CA PRO A 57 4.19 -30.38 2.01
C PRO A 57 5.06 -30.49 3.27
N GLY A 58 6.21 -31.17 3.19
CA GLY A 58 7.14 -31.34 4.32
C GLY A 58 7.80 -30.05 4.78
N PHE A 59 7.79 -28.99 3.95
CA PHE A 59 8.37 -27.70 4.28
C PHE A 59 7.35 -26.60 4.59
N ARG A 60 6.06 -26.93 4.66
CA ARG A 60 4.98 -25.97 4.93
C ARG A 60 5.19 -25.19 6.23
N GLU A 61 5.55 -25.87 7.32
CA GLU A 61 5.84 -25.20 8.59
C GLU A 61 7.04 -24.25 8.50
N ASN A 62 8.08 -24.64 7.76
CA ASN A 62 9.26 -23.82 7.57
C ASN A 62 8.94 -22.58 6.74
N TYR A 63 8.12 -22.73 5.69
CA TYR A 63 7.62 -21.61 4.91
C TYR A 63 6.84 -20.63 5.79
N GLU A 64 5.93 -21.10 6.64
CA GLU A 64 5.17 -20.24 7.55
C GLU A 64 6.07 -19.52 8.57
N LYS A 65 7.08 -20.20 9.12
CA LYS A 65 8.07 -19.60 10.03
C LYS A 65 8.88 -18.52 9.31
N LEU A 66 9.41 -18.82 8.12
CA LEU A 66 10.16 -17.86 7.31
C LEU A 66 9.31 -16.65 6.91
N SER A 67 8.08 -16.88 6.47
CA SER A 67 7.13 -15.82 6.11
C SER A 67 6.85 -14.88 7.28
N LYS A 68 6.73 -15.41 8.51
CA LYS A 68 6.58 -14.59 9.73
C LYS A 68 7.83 -13.80 10.08
N LEU A 69 9.01 -14.41 9.96
CA LEU A 69 10.30 -13.77 10.27
C LEU A 69 10.66 -12.66 9.28
N LEU A 70 10.34 -12.86 8.00
CA LEU A 70 10.62 -11.92 6.92
C LEU A 70 9.51 -10.89 6.72
N LYS A 71 8.43 -10.92 7.52
CA LYS A 71 7.33 -9.97 7.38
C LYS A 71 7.77 -8.55 7.79
N PRO A 72 7.40 -7.49 7.04
CA PRO A 72 7.70 -6.12 7.43
C PRO A 72 6.98 -5.72 8.73
N LEU A 73 7.59 -4.80 9.48
CA LEU A 73 7.00 -4.25 10.72
C LEU A 73 5.78 -3.38 10.40
N VAL A 74 5.88 -2.63 9.30
CA VAL A 74 4.77 -1.86 8.73
C VAL A 74 4.21 -2.63 7.54
N LYS A 75 2.92 -2.98 7.61
CA LYS A 75 2.23 -3.72 6.55
C LYS A 75 2.31 -2.94 5.22
N GLU A 76 2.49 -3.67 4.12
CA GLU A 76 2.33 -3.12 2.78
C GLU A 76 0.86 -2.95 2.42
N ILE A 77 0.55 -1.84 1.76
CA ILE A 77 -0.78 -1.52 1.25
C ILE A 77 -0.61 -1.17 -0.21
N GLU A 78 -1.27 -1.94 -1.06
CA GLU A 78 -1.38 -1.59 -2.49
C GLU A 78 -2.48 -0.55 -2.65
N ILE A 79 -2.37 0.32 -3.66
CA ILE A 79 -3.39 1.29 -4.09
C ILE A 79 -3.43 1.20 -5.62
N GLY A 80 -4.61 1.04 -6.20
CA GLY A 80 -4.73 0.74 -7.63
C GLY A 80 -4.67 -0.75 -7.95
N VAL A 81 -4.68 -1.06 -9.24
CA VAL A 81 -4.62 -2.41 -9.79
C VAL A 81 -3.62 -2.50 -10.96
N GLY A 82 -3.23 -3.73 -11.31
CA GLY A 82 -2.34 -4.01 -12.44
C GLY A 82 -0.94 -3.42 -12.27
N ASP A 83 -0.29 -3.09 -13.39
CA ASP A 83 1.10 -2.63 -13.43
C ASP A 83 1.29 -1.20 -12.91
N ARG A 84 0.19 -0.43 -12.78
CA ARG A 84 0.22 0.94 -12.28
C ARG A 84 -0.09 1.05 -10.79
N LYS A 85 -0.27 -0.07 -10.09
CA LYS A 85 -0.49 -0.07 -8.64
C LYS A 85 0.69 0.55 -7.91
N VAL A 86 0.39 1.30 -6.87
CA VAL A 86 1.37 1.91 -5.98
C VAL A 86 1.35 1.15 -4.66
N VAL A 87 2.53 0.77 -4.16
CA VAL A 87 2.67 0.07 -2.88
C VAL A 87 3.29 1.02 -1.86
N ILE A 88 2.59 1.25 -0.76
CA ILE A 88 3.08 2.02 0.39
C ILE A 88 3.30 1.11 1.60
N GLY A 89 4.05 1.58 2.58
CA GLY A 89 4.42 0.78 3.76
C GLY A 89 5.58 -0.16 3.48
N GLY A 90 5.59 -1.35 4.08
CA GLY A 90 6.65 -2.34 3.88
C GLY A 90 7.99 -1.99 4.53
N LYS A 91 7.96 -1.20 5.61
CA LYS A 91 9.17 -0.78 6.33
C LYS A 91 9.58 -1.81 7.38
N HIS A 92 10.85 -2.20 7.34
CA HIS A 92 11.47 -3.13 8.30
C HIS A 92 12.32 -2.44 9.36
N VAL A 93 12.84 -1.26 9.05
CA VAL A 93 13.74 -0.49 9.90
C VAL A 93 13.28 0.95 10.00
N VAL A 94 13.69 1.62 11.07
CA VAL A 94 13.47 3.06 11.25
C VAL A 94 14.56 3.85 10.54
N HIS A 95 15.82 3.41 10.66
CA HIS A 95 16.97 4.11 10.11
C HIS A 95 17.48 3.46 8.83
N ARG A 96 17.69 4.28 7.79
CA ARG A 96 18.09 3.83 6.45
C ARG A 96 19.48 3.19 6.36
N HIS A 97 20.34 3.40 7.36
CA HIS A 97 21.69 2.82 7.40
C HIS A 97 21.69 1.39 7.94
N GLU A 98 20.62 0.96 8.62
CA GLU A 98 20.48 -0.42 9.09
C GLU A 98 20.07 -1.36 7.95
N LEU A 99 19.16 -0.90 7.09
CA LEU A 99 18.66 -1.61 5.92
C LEU A 99 18.06 -0.61 4.93
N MET A 100 18.16 -0.91 3.64
CA MET A 100 17.54 -0.11 2.59
C MET A 100 16.03 0.01 2.81
N LEU A 101 15.50 1.24 2.78
CA LEU A 101 14.06 1.48 2.82
C LEU A 101 13.43 1.05 1.50
N ARG A 102 12.56 0.05 1.56
CA ARG A 102 11.75 -0.43 0.44
C ARG A 102 10.52 0.48 0.27
N ASN A 103 9.93 0.49 -0.92
CA ASN A 103 8.75 1.28 -1.28
C ASN A 103 8.96 2.79 -1.04
N PRO A 104 9.43 3.54 -2.06
CA PRO A 104 9.56 5.00 -1.99
C PRO A 104 8.26 5.67 -1.55
N THR A 105 8.35 6.89 -1.04
CA THR A 105 7.17 7.68 -0.68
C THR A 105 6.35 7.95 -1.94
N ALA A 106 5.09 7.53 -1.95
CA ALA A 106 4.17 7.84 -3.04
C ALA A 106 3.78 9.32 -3.00
N ILE A 107 3.90 10.00 -4.13
CA ILE A 107 3.55 11.41 -4.28
C ILE A 107 2.22 11.52 -5.03
N ALA A 108 1.25 12.15 -4.39
CA ALA A 108 -0.05 12.45 -4.95
C ALA A 108 -0.21 13.95 -5.20
N ILE A 109 -0.77 14.34 -6.35
CA ILE A 109 -1.19 15.72 -6.61
C ILE A 109 -2.69 15.83 -6.48
N ASP A 110 -3.17 16.88 -5.82
CA ASP A 110 -4.59 17.09 -5.59
C ASP A 110 -5.31 17.59 -6.86
N VAL A 111 -6.55 17.20 -7.06
CA VAL A 111 -7.44 17.74 -8.09
C VAL A 111 -8.79 17.95 -7.41
N SER A 112 -9.26 19.18 -7.33
CA SER A 112 -10.51 19.50 -6.65
C SER A 112 -11.69 19.52 -7.62
N ASP A 113 -12.87 19.17 -7.11
CA ASP A 113 -14.12 19.12 -7.88
C ASP A 113 -14.74 20.50 -8.16
N ASP A 114 -14.26 21.57 -7.53
CA ASP A 114 -14.68 22.95 -7.78
C ASP A 114 -14.07 23.55 -9.06
N LEU A 115 -13.05 22.90 -9.61
CA LEU A 115 -12.42 23.30 -10.87
C LEU A 115 -13.32 23.06 -12.07
N ASP A 116 -13.12 23.87 -13.10
CA ASP A 116 -13.73 23.69 -14.41
C ASP A 116 -13.14 22.47 -15.13
N LYS A 117 -13.91 21.85 -16.02
CA LYS A 117 -13.51 20.66 -16.78
C LYS A 117 -12.14 20.83 -17.46
N ASP A 118 -11.91 21.95 -18.13
CA ASP A 118 -10.67 22.17 -18.89
C ASP A 118 -9.46 22.27 -17.97
N LYS A 119 -9.61 22.90 -16.79
CA LYS A 119 -8.54 22.99 -15.78
C LYS A 119 -8.26 21.64 -15.13
N ILE A 120 -9.29 20.81 -14.93
CA ILE A 120 -9.11 19.43 -14.47
C ILE A 120 -8.26 18.65 -15.47
N ILE A 121 -8.59 18.74 -16.77
CA ILE A 121 -7.84 18.07 -17.84
C ILE A 121 -6.39 18.56 -17.88
N GLU A 122 -6.16 19.88 -17.88
CA GLU A 122 -4.82 20.47 -17.87
C GLU A 122 -3.98 19.96 -16.69
N LYS A 123 -4.56 19.94 -15.48
CA LYS A 123 -3.88 19.45 -14.28
C LYS A 123 -3.57 17.95 -14.37
N VAL A 124 -4.48 17.14 -14.90
CA VAL A 124 -4.28 15.70 -15.09
C VAL A 124 -3.21 15.42 -16.16
N GLU A 125 -3.19 16.16 -17.26
CA GLU A 125 -2.17 16.06 -18.30
C GLU A 125 -0.79 16.43 -17.77
N PHE A 126 -0.70 17.51 -16.99
CA PHE A 126 0.53 17.86 -16.27
C PHE A 126 1.03 16.70 -15.40
N ILE A 127 0.14 16.07 -14.62
CA ILE A 127 0.50 14.94 -13.75
C ILE A 127 0.97 13.72 -14.55
N ASN A 128 0.37 13.45 -15.71
CA ASN A 128 0.76 12.34 -16.58
C ASN A 128 2.13 12.57 -17.23
N ASN A 129 2.38 13.80 -17.66
CA ASN A 129 3.57 14.16 -18.41
C ASN A 129 4.75 14.59 -17.53
N PHE A 130 4.51 14.83 -16.23
CA PHE A 130 5.56 15.18 -15.29
C PHE A 130 6.65 14.10 -15.26
N LYS A 131 7.85 14.52 -15.65
CA LYS A 131 9.08 13.73 -15.65
C LYS A 131 10.21 14.62 -15.19
N TYR A 132 11.01 14.12 -14.27
CA TYR A 132 12.22 14.79 -13.82
C TYR A 132 13.39 13.81 -13.83
N GLU A 133 14.40 14.11 -14.65
CA GLU A 133 15.59 13.29 -14.73
C GLU A 133 16.61 13.74 -13.67
N TYR A 134 17.02 12.80 -12.81
CA TYR A 134 18.02 13.03 -11.78
C TYR A 134 19.03 11.89 -11.79
N VAL A 135 20.26 12.18 -12.21
CA VAL A 135 21.38 11.22 -12.16
C VAL A 135 21.01 9.87 -12.82
N GLY A 136 20.41 9.91 -14.01
CA GLY A 136 20.00 8.71 -14.76
C GLY A 136 18.71 8.04 -14.28
N TYR A 137 18.02 8.60 -13.27
CA TYR A 137 16.70 8.16 -12.84
C TYR A 137 15.60 9.08 -13.39
N GLU A 138 14.53 8.49 -13.91
CA GLU A 138 13.32 9.22 -14.32
C GLU A 138 12.31 9.23 -13.16
N LEU A 139 12.17 10.37 -12.47
CA LEU A 139 11.18 10.56 -11.42
C LEU A 139 9.83 10.96 -12.01
N LYS A 140 8.76 10.36 -11.48
CA LYS A 140 7.36 10.60 -11.88
C LYS A 140 6.51 10.81 -10.63
N LEU A 141 5.33 11.40 -10.82
CA LEU A 141 4.27 11.39 -9.82
C LEU A 141 3.64 10.00 -9.75
N ASP A 142 3.02 9.63 -8.64
CA ASP A 142 2.50 8.28 -8.42
C ASP A 142 0.98 8.21 -8.48
N LEU A 143 0.32 9.17 -7.81
CA LEU A 143 -1.10 9.13 -7.48
C LEU A 143 -1.81 10.45 -7.84
N ILE A 144 -3.13 10.40 -7.97
CA ILE A 144 -3.98 11.59 -8.07
C ILE A 144 -4.96 11.60 -6.90
N ALA A 145 -5.02 12.69 -6.14
CA ALA A 145 -5.92 12.84 -5.01
C ALA A 145 -7.12 13.73 -5.39
N VAL A 146 -8.28 13.12 -5.63
CA VAL A 146 -9.48 13.86 -6.04
C VAL A 146 -10.23 14.32 -4.79
N ARG A 147 -10.29 15.64 -4.58
CA ARG A 147 -10.81 16.27 -3.37
C ARG A 147 -12.18 16.87 -3.58
N SER A 148 -13.13 16.45 -2.74
CA SER A 148 -14.46 17.03 -2.65
C SER A 148 -14.41 18.34 -1.87
N VAL A 149 -14.44 19.46 -2.58
CA VAL A 149 -14.58 20.82 -2.04
C VAL A 149 -16.04 21.26 -2.10
N THR A 150 -16.75 20.89 -3.17
CA THR A 150 -18.15 21.31 -3.37
C THR A 150 -19.15 20.57 -2.49
N ASN A 151 -18.77 19.39 -1.99
CA ASN A 151 -19.65 18.47 -1.26
C ASN A 151 -20.87 18.01 -2.06
N ASP A 152 -20.77 17.99 -3.40
CA ASP A 152 -21.81 17.49 -4.30
C ASP A 152 -21.40 16.12 -4.87
N PRO A 153 -22.14 15.03 -4.56
CA PRO A 153 -21.86 13.69 -5.07
C PRO A 153 -21.81 13.60 -6.62
N GLU A 154 -22.67 14.31 -7.34
CA GLU A 154 -22.75 14.22 -8.81
C GLU A 154 -21.61 14.97 -9.48
N ARG A 155 -21.24 16.13 -8.93
CA ARG A 155 -20.06 16.88 -9.36
C ARG A 155 -18.77 16.09 -9.09
N PHE A 156 -18.69 15.42 -7.94
CA PHE A 156 -17.57 14.57 -7.59
C PHE A 156 -17.45 13.35 -8.53
N LYS A 157 -18.57 12.68 -8.85
CA LYS A 157 -18.62 11.61 -9.85
C LYS A 157 -18.12 12.08 -11.21
N SER A 158 -18.57 13.25 -11.65
CA SER A 158 -18.19 13.82 -12.95
C SER A 158 -16.68 14.11 -13.01
N THR A 159 -16.13 14.69 -11.94
CA THR A 159 -14.68 14.93 -11.80
C THR A 159 -13.89 13.63 -11.87
N LEU A 160 -14.30 12.61 -11.11
CA LEU A 160 -13.64 11.30 -11.11
C LEU A 160 -13.68 10.61 -12.47
N LYS A 161 -14.79 10.71 -13.20
CA LYS A 161 -14.90 10.18 -14.57
C LYS A 161 -13.87 10.83 -15.49
N ILE A 162 -13.74 12.15 -15.45
CA ILE A 162 -12.75 12.89 -16.24
C ILE A 162 -11.34 12.44 -15.83
N VAL A 163 -11.01 12.40 -14.54
CA VAL A 163 -9.68 11.99 -14.08
C VAL A 163 -9.34 10.56 -14.52
N ASN A 164 -10.29 9.62 -14.45
CA ASN A 164 -10.08 8.20 -14.83
C ASN A 164 -10.04 7.96 -16.37
N GLU A 165 -10.67 8.86 -17.14
CA GLU A 165 -10.60 8.86 -18.60
C GLU A 165 -9.21 9.34 -19.06
N TYR A 166 -8.73 10.45 -18.49
CA TYR A 166 -7.48 11.10 -18.89
C TYR A 166 -6.24 10.55 -18.18
N SER A 167 -6.38 9.75 -17.13
CA SER A 167 -5.26 9.09 -16.45
C SER A 167 -5.61 7.68 -15.99
N LYS A 168 -4.60 6.80 -15.99
CA LYS A 168 -4.68 5.46 -15.35
C LYS A 168 -3.84 5.37 -14.09
N ARG A 169 -3.49 6.51 -13.49
CA ARG A 169 -2.81 6.54 -12.19
C ARG A 169 -3.81 6.14 -11.10
N PRO A 170 -3.38 5.45 -10.03
CA PRO A 170 -4.29 5.15 -8.94
C PRO A 170 -4.77 6.43 -8.25
N ILE A 171 -6.01 6.38 -7.77
CA ILE A 171 -6.73 7.54 -7.26
C ILE A 171 -6.89 7.43 -5.73
N ILE A 172 -6.78 8.57 -5.06
CA ILE A 172 -7.22 8.78 -3.69
C ILE A 172 -8.54 9.56 -3.73
N ILE A 173 -9.61 9.00 -3.16
CA ILE A 173 -10.89 9.69 -2.95
C ILE A 173 -10.79 10.47 -1.65
N CYS A 174 -10.79 11.80 -1.73
CA CYS A 174 -10.65 12.70 -0.59
C CYS A 174 -12.00 13.37 -0.23
N SER A 175 -12.73 12.78 0.71
CA SER A 175 -13.95 13.33 1.32
C SER A 175 -14.17 12.78 2.74
N ILE A 176 -14.87 13.56 3.58
CA ILE A 176 -15.37 13.10 4.89
C ILE A 176 -16.82 12.62 4.83
N ASP A 177 -17.53 12.88 3.73
CA ASP A 177 -18.92 12.48 3.55
C ASP A 177 -19.00 11.08 2.94
N PRO A 178 -19.59 10.09 3.65
CA PRO A 178 -19.78 8.74 3.12
C PRO A 178 -20.58 8.67 1.81
N GLU A 179 -21.50 9.60 1.56
CA GLU A 179 -22.30 9.60 0.32
C GLU A 179 -21.43 9.94 -0.89
N ILE A 180 -20.53 10.90 -0.74
CA ILE A 180 -19.55 11.30 -1.75
C ILE A 180 -18.51 10.20 -1.96
N ILE A 181 -18.05 9.56 -0.87
CA ILE A 181 -17.15 8.40 -0.96
C ILE A 181 -17.82 7.27 -1.74
N HIS A 182 -19.07 6.93 -1.41
CA HIS A 182 -19.83 5.90 -2.11
C HIS A 182 -19.98 6.24 -3.59
N ALA A 183 -20.39 7.47 -3.89
CA ALA A 183 -20.51 8.00 -5.25
C ALA A 183 -19.22 7.86 -6.06
N GLY A 184 -18.07 8.15 -5.46
CA GLY A 184 -16.77 7.98 -6.12
C GLY A 184 -16.35 6.53 -6.30
N LEU A 185 -16.65 5.66 -5.33
CA LEU A 185 -16.37 4.21 -5.43
C LEU A 185 -17.20 3.53 -6.51
N GLU A 186 -18.44 3.99 -6.77
CA GLU A 186 -19.25 3.48 -7.89
C GLU A 186 -18.61 3.77 -9.25
N VAL A 187 -17.93 4.92 -9.39
CA VAL A 187 -17.23 5.29 -10.63
C VAL A 187 -15.94 4.50 -10.80
N LEU A 188 -15.25 4.22 -9.70
CA LEU A 188 -13.96 3.54 -9.67
C LEU A 188 -14.07 2.06 -9.33
N ASP A 189 -15.16 1.41 -9.75
CA ASP A 189 -15.33 -0.02 -9.52
C ASP A 189 -14.13 -0.79 -10.09
N LYS A 190 -13.58 -1.70 -9.29
CA LYS A 190 -12.38 -2.51 -9.59
C LYS A 190 -11.04 -1.76 -9.72
N GLU A 191 -10.99 -0.43 -9.61
CA GLU A 191 -9.74 0.34 -9.64
C GLU A 191 -9.03 0.38 -8.28
N ARG A 192 -9.67 -0.13 -7.23
CA ARG A 192 -9.16 -0.23 -5.85
C ARG A 192 -8.48 1.07 -5.34
N PRO A 193 -9.20 2.22 -5.33
CA PRO A 193 -8.68 3.50 -4.86
C PRO A 193 -8.42 3.52 -3.36
N LEU A 194 -7.63 4.49 -2.88
CA LEU A 194 -7.50 4.78 -1.45
C LEU A 194 -8.60 5.73 -0.99
N ILE A 195 -9.32 5.38 0.08
CA ILE A 195 -10.26 6.30 0.71
C ILE A 195 -9.53 7.18 1.73
N TYR A 196 -9.68 8.48 1.60
CA TYR A 196 -9.39 9.48 2.61
C TYR A 196 -10.70 10.23 2.92
N THR A 197 -11.39 10.02 4.04
CA THR A 197 -10.93 9.38 5.27
C THR A 197 -12.05 8.84 6.18
N ALA A 198 -11.72 7.84 6.99
CA ALA A 198 -12.51 7.42 8.14
C ALA A 198 -12.09 8.20 9.39
N THR A 199 -13.07 8.68 10.15
CA THR A 199 -12.94 9.48 11.37
C THR A 199 -13.92 8.98 12.43
N MET A 200 -13.81 9.47 13.66
CA MET A 200 -14.75 9.12 14.75
C MET A 200 -16.22 9.43 14.42
N LYS A 201 -16.50 10.36 13.50
CA LYS A 201 -17.86 10.78 13.16
C LYS A 201 -18.52 9.91 12.08
N ASN A 202 -17.73 9.32 11.17
CA ASN A 202 -18.24 8.66 9.97
C ASN A 202 -17.82 7.18 9.82
N TRP A 203 -17.03 6.65 10.77
CA TRP A 203 -16.37 5.36 10.62
C TRP A 203 -17.30 4.18 10.33
N ILE A 204 -18.54 4.18 10.85
CA ILE A 204 -19.50 3.08 10.65
C ILE A 204 -19.83 2.94 9.16
N LYS A 205 -20.29 4.04 8.54
CA LYS A 205 -20.62 4.09 7.12
C LYS A 205 -19.39 3.82 6.25
N VAL A 206 -18.24 4.42 6.59
CA VAL A 206 -17.00 4.19 5.81
C VAL A 206 -16.53 2.74 5.92
N LEU A 207 -16.67 2.10 7.08
CA LEU A 207 -16.33 0.69 7.26
C LEU A 207 -17.18 -0.22 6.36
N GLU A 208 -18.48 0.05 6.24
CA GLU A 208 -19.36 -0.68 5.33
C GLU A 208 -18.91 -0.55 3.87
N LEU A 209 -18.57 0.67 3.44
CA LEU A 209 -18.03 0.93 2.10
C LEU A 209 -16.73 0.17 1.86
N VAL A 210 -15.79 0.26 2.79
CA VAL A 210 -14.49 -0.43 2.70
C VAL A 210 -14.66 -1.95 2.61
N ARG A 211 -15.59 -2.52 3.39
CA ARG A 211 -15.89 -3.96 3.34
C ARG A 211 -16.53 -4.38 2.02
N ARG A 212 -17.46 -3.57 1.51
CA ARG A 212 -18.17 -3.83 0.26
C ARG A 212 -17.24 -3.77 -0.96
N PHE A 213 -16.47 -2.68 -1.07
CA PHE A 213 -15.60 -2.42 -2.23
C PHE A 213 -14.19 -3.00 -2.09
N LYS A 214 -13.81 -3.52 -0.91
CA LYS A 214 -12.49 -4.14 -0.62
C LYS A 214 -11.31 -3.23 -0.97
N VAL A 215 -11.42 -1.96 -0.55
CA VAL A 215 -10.45 -0.89 -0.84
C VAL A 215 -9.65 -0.50 0.40
N PRO A 216 -8.41 -0.01 0.26
CA PRO A 216 -7.66 0.55 1.37
C PRO A 216 -8.30 1.84 1.89
N VAL A 217 -8.13 2.13 3.19
CA VAL A 217 -8.71 3.31 3.84
C VAL A 217 -7.72 4.00 4.77
N THR A 218 -7.77 5.31 4.79
CA THR A 218 -7.05 6.15 5.75
C THR A 218 -7.91 6.36 6.98
N ILE A 219 -7.34 6.09 8.15
CA ILE A 219 -7.93 6.44 9.43
C ILE A 219 -7.29 7.76 9.88
N SER A 220 -8.11 8.77 10.10
CA SER A 220 -7.67 10.10 10.53
C SER A 220 -8.22 10.48 11.89
N SER A 221 -7.38 11.12 12.69
CA SER A 221 -7.72 11.72 13.98
C SER A 221 -6.94 13.01 14.16
N LEU A 222 -7.60 14.11 14.52
CA LEU A 222 -6.97 15.43 14.67
C LEU A 222 -6.13 15.50 15.96
N GLY A 223 -4.88 15.06 15.91
CA GLY A 223 -3.93 15.12 17.02
C GLY A 223 -4.22 14.18 18.19
N LYS A 224 -5.29 13.37 18.12
CA LYS A 224 -5.67 12.43 19.19
C LYS A 224 -5.28 11.00 18.83
N ILE A 225 -4.08 10.60 19.25
CA ILE A 225 -3.52 9.27 18.99
C ILE A 225 -4.40 8.14 19.56
N ASN A 226 -5.03 8.35 20.72
CA ASN A 226 -5.90 7.33 21.32
C ASN A 226 -7.12 7.01 20.46
N ASP A 227 -7.73 8.03 19.85
CA ASP A 227 -8.87 7.85 18.94
C ASP A 227 -8.43 7.11 17.67
N LEU A 228 -7.24 7.44 17.14
CA LEU A 228 -6.63 6.74 16.01
C LEU A 228 -6.43 5.25 16.32
N ILE A 229 -5.85 4.92 17.47
CA ILE A 229 -5.64 3.53 17.93
C ILE A 229 -6.98 2.79 18.07
N SER A 230 -7.99 3.45 18.64
CA SER A 230 -9.33 2.89 18.83
C SER A 230 -9.96 2.52 17.47
N LEU A 231 -9.97 3.46 16.52
CA LEU A 231 -10.50 3.21 15.17
C LEU A 231 -9.75 2.09 14.45
N VAL A 232 -8.42 2.09 14.49
CA VAL A 232 -7.61 1.01 13.89
C VAL A 232 -7.96 -0.35 14.47
N LYS A 233 -8.12 -0.45 15.80
CA LYS A 233 -8.55 -1.70 16.46
C LYS A 233 -9.94 -2.11 15.99
N THR A 234 -10.87 -1.17 15.86
CA THR A 234 -12.23 -1.42 15.38
C THR A 234 -12.22 -1.97 13.95
N PHE A 235 -11.56 -1.30 13.00
CA PHE A 235 -11.46 -1.78 11.61
C PHE A 235 -10.83 -3.17 11.52
N ARG A 236 -9.79 -3.43 12.31
CA ARG A 236 -9.16 -4.76 12.40
C ARG A 236 -10.09 -5.85 12.92
N LYS A 237 -10.93 -5.54 13.93
CA LYS A 237 -11.94 -6.50 14.44
C LYS A 237 -12.94 -6.91 13.35
N TYR A 238 -13.23 -6.01 12.42
CA TYR A 238 -14.08 -6.26 11.26
C TYR A 238 -13.32 -6.83 10.05
N GLY A 239 -12.07 -7.27 10.24
CA GLY A 239 -11.26 -7.93 9.20
C GLY A 239 -10.57 -6.98 8.22
N ILE A 240 -10.67 -5.66 8.40
CA ILE A 240 -9.98 -4.70 7.54
C ILE A 240 -8.56 -4.48 8.06
N SER A 241 -7.58 -4.77 7.20
CA SER A 241 -6.16 -4.64 7.54
C SER A 241 -5.37 -3.69 6.64
N ASP A 242 -5.98 -3.20 5.55
CA ASP A 242 -5.39 -2.22 4.63
C ASP A 242 -5.68 -0.80 5.13
N LEU A 243 -4.97 -0.41 6.19
CA LEU A 243 -5.20 0.83 6.94
C LEU A 243 -4.01 1.78 6.83
N CYS A 244 -4.23 2.94 6.22
CA CYS A 244 -3.31 4.07 6.27
C CYS A 244 -3.61 4.92 7.51
N LEU A 245 -2.62 5.63 8.03
CA LEU A 245 -2.74 6.39 9.27
C LEU A 245 -2.48 7.87 9.01
N ASP A 246 -3.42 8.70 9.41
CA ASP A 246 -3.29 10.15 9.45
C ASP A 246 -3.45 10.62 10.91
N PRO A 247 -2.35 10.95 11.61
CA PRO A 247 -2.39 11.42 12.99
C PRO A 247 -2.90 12.87 13.12
N GLY A 248 -3.26 13.54 12.02
CA GLY A 248 -3.82 14.89 12.03
C GLY A 248 -2.86 15.91 12.62
N THR A 249 -1.63 15.93 12.09
CA THR A 249 -0.64 16.95 12.43
C THR A 249 -1.09 18.30 11.88
N ILE A 250 -1.22 19.28 12.78
CA ILE A 250 -1.46 20.69 12.47
C ILE A 250 -0.11 21.38 12.26
#